data_AF-A0A7S7ZLK6-F1
#
_entry.id   AF-A0A7S7ZLK6-F1
#
_cell.length_a   1.000
_cell.length_b   1.000
_cell.length_c   1.000
_cell.angle_alpha   90.00
_cell.angle_beta   90.00
_cell.angle_gamma   90.00
#
_symmetry.space_group_name_H-M   'P 1'
#
loop_
_entity.id
_entity.type
_entity.pdbx_description
1 polymer ?
#
loop_
_entity_poly.entity_id
_entity_poly.type
_entity_poly.pdbx_seq_one_letter_code
_entity_poly.pdbx_strand_id
1 'polypeptide(L)' 'MAVKLSRMGVKITQPSDEIRSRLRTAYEQESEQLIATSHVIALHFQTVAAANNWWR' A
#
# COMPACT_ATOMS: atom_id res chain seq x y z
N MET A 1 9.78 -2.48 -3.74
CA MET A 1 9.30 -1.17 -4.24
C MET A 1 7.77 -1.02 -4.14
N ALA A 2 6.96 -1.94 -4.67
CA ALA A 2 5.48 -1.84 -4.70
C ALA A 2 4.83 -1.50 -3.35
N VAL A 3 5.16 -2.25 -2.28
CA VAL A 3 4.64 -1.97 -0.91
C VAL A 3 4.96 -0.55 -0.43
N LYS A 4 6.15 -0.03 -0.75
CA LYS A 4 6.53 1.34 -0.39
C LYS A 4 5.65 2.35 -1.13
N LEU A 5 5.42 2.16 -2.44
CA LEU A 5 4.56 3.04 -3.23
C LEU A 5 3.12 3.06 -2.69
N SER A 6 2.55 1.89 -2.38
CA SER A 6 1.21 1.78 -1.76
C SER A 6 1.12 2.59 -0.45
N ARG A 7 2.13 2.47 0.42
CA ARG A 7 2.16 3.21 1.70
C ARG A 7 2.40 4.70 1.51
N MET A 8 3.13 5.10 0.47
CA MET A 8 3.40 6.52 0.19
C MET A 8 2.14 7.26 -0.24
N GLY A 9 1.22 6.63 -0.97
CA GLY A 9 -0.07 7.23 -1.31
C GLY A 9 -0.84 7.68 -0.05
N VAL A 10 -0.97 6.79 0.93
CA VAL A 10 -1.59 7.10 2.23
C VAL A 10 -0.83 8.18 3.00
N LYS A 11 0.51 8.15 2.95
CA LYS A 11 1.35 9.15 3.63
C LYS A 11 1.19 10.55 3.04
N ILE A 12 1.01 10.65 1.73
CA ILE A 12 0.81 11.93 1.03
C ILE A 12 -0.58 12.50 1.33
N THR A 13 -1.62 11.68 1.33
CA THR A 13 -3.00 12.14 1.54
C THR A 13 -3.31 12.46 2.99
N GLN A 14 -2.72 11.73 3.94
CA GLN A 14 -2.83 11.99 5.37
C GLN A 14 -1.44 12.16 5.96
N PRO A 15 -0.90 13.39 6.10
CA PRO A 15 0.50 13.62 6.49
C PRO A 15 0.82 13.32 7.96
N SER A 16 -0.17 13.38 8.87
CA SER A 16 0.03 13.18 10.31
C SER A 16 0.32 11.73 10.66
N ASP A 17 1.48 11.47 11.28
CA ASP A 17 1.86 10.15 11.78
C ASP A 17 0.94 9.66 12.91
N GLU A 18 0.48 10.57 13.76
CA GLU A 18 -0.43 10.26 14.86
C GLU A 18 -1.78 9.75 14.33
N ILE A 19 -2.34 10.44 13.33
CA ILE A 19 -3.60 10.04 12.70
C ILE A 19 -3.43 8.69 11.99
N ARG A 20 -2.34 8.51 11.21
CA ARG A 20 -2.07 7.22 10.54
C ARG A 20 -1.93 6.06 11.53
N SER A 21 -1.31 6.30 12.68
CA SER A 21 -1.14 5.28 13.71
C SER A 21 -2.47 4.87 14.33
N ARG A 22 -3.37 5.82 14.60
CA ARG A 22 -4.74 5.54 15.06
C ARG A 22 -5.56 4.77 14.02
N LEU A 23 -5.51 5.19 12.76
CA LEU A 23 -6.25 4.52 11.67
C LEU A 23 -5.74 3.09 11.42
N ARG A 24 -4.46 2.83 11.67
CA ARG A 24 -3.87 1.50 11.48
C ARG A 24 -4.56 0.42 12.32
N THR A 25 -4.79 0.71 13.60
CA THR A 25 -5.48 -0.25 14.48
C THR A 25 -6.88 -0.62 13.97
N ALA A 26 -7.54 0.31 13.26
CA ALA A 26 -8.88 0.08 12.73
C ALA A 26 -8.91 -0.86 11.52
N TYR A 27 -7.88 -0.86 10.66
CA TYR A 27 -7.89 -1.69 9.45
C TYR A 27 -7.03 -2.95 9.55
N GLU A 28 -6.06 -3.02 10.47
CA GLU A 28 -5.10 -4.12 10.50
C GLU A 28 -5.68 -5.45 10.99
N GLN A 29 -6.87 -5.42 11.59
CA GLN A 29 -7.60 -6.61 12.05
C GLN A 29 -8.81 -6.95 11.15
N GLU A 30 -9.07 -6.14 10.12
CA GLU A 30 -10.24 -6.27 9.25
C GLU A 30 -9.87 -7.00 7.96
N SER A 31 -10.45 -8.18 7.74
CA SER A 31 -10.10 -9.08 6.62
C SER A 31 -10.30 -8.41 5.26
N GLU A 32 -11.40 -7.67 5.07
CA GLU A 32 -11.69 -6.94 3.84
C GLU A 32 -10.64 -5.86 3.55
N GLN A 33 -10.17 -5.15 4.59
CA GLN A 33 -9.14 -4.12 4.46
C GLN A 33 -7.76 -4.73 4.15
N LEU A 34 -7.46 -5.89 4.71
CA LEU A 34 -6.24 -6.65 4.40
C LEU A 34 -6.23 -7.13 2.93
N ILE A 35 -7.38 -7.60 2.43
CA ILE A 35 -7.55 -7.97 1.02
C ILE A 35 -7.42 -6.74 0.11
N ALA A 36 -8.09 -5.64 0.46
CA ALA A 36 -8.00 -4.39 -0.29
C ALA A 36 -6.55 -3.86 -0.36
N THR A 37 -5.82 -3.90 0.76
CA THR A 37 -4.40 -3.52 0.82
C THR A 37 -3.55 -4.40 -0.11
N SER A 38 -3.80 -5.71 -0.12
CA SER A 38 -3.12 -6.67 -0.99
C SER A 38 -3.37 -6.37 -2.48
N HIS A 39 -4.59 -6.00 -2.83
CA HIS A 39 -4.95 -5.59 -4.19
C HIS A 39 -4.18 -4.34 -4.65
N VAL A 40 -4.10 -3.30 -3.81
CA VAL A 40 -3.32 -2.09 -4.10
C VAL A 40 -1.84 -2.40 -4.31
N ILE A 41 -1.27 -3.31 -3.51
CA ILE A 41 0.13 -3.76 -3.69
C ILE A 41 0.30 -4.49 -5.03
N ALA A 42 -0.64 -5.36 -5.41
CA ALA A 42 -0.60 -6.09 -6.66
C ALA A 42 -0.60 -5.16 -7.89
N LEU A 43 -1.43 -4.11 -7.89
CA LEU A 43 -1.46 -3.11 -8.95
C LEU A 43 -0.11 -2.38 -9.09
N HIS A 44 0.47 -1.91 -7.99
CA HIS A 44 1.80 -1.28 -8.03
C HIS A 44 2.90 -2.27 -8.44
N PHE A 45 2.79 -3.55 -8.04
CA PHE A 45 3.75 -4.57 -8.43
C PHE A 45 3.71 -4.82 -9.95
N GLN A 46 2.52 -4.87 -10.56
CA GLN A 46 2.38 -4.98 -12.00
C GLN A 46 3.11 -3.86 -12.74
N THR A 47 2.95 -2.60 -12.30
CA THR A 47 3.65 -1.45 -12.89
C THR A 47 5.17 -1.57 -12.71
N VAL A 48 5.64 -1.92 -11.50
CA VAL A 48 7.08 -2.07 -11.23
C VAL A 48 7.67 -3.22 -12.05
N ALA A 49 7.01 -4.36 -12.14
CA ALA A 49 7.48 -5.50 -12.92
C ALA A 49 7.62 -5.15 -14.40
N ALA A 50 6.61 -4.49 -14.98
CA ALA A 50 6.67 -4.02 -16.37
C ALA A 50 7.82 -3.03 -16.59
N ALA A 51 8.04 -2.09 -15.67
CA ALA A 51 9.15 -1.14 -15.75
C ALA A 51 10.54 -1.79 -15.63
N ASN A 52 10.63 -2.98 -15.05
CA ASN A 52 11.88 -3.74 -14.90
C ASN A 52 12.02 -4.86 -15.95
N ASN A 53 11.25 -4.82 -17.05
CA ASN A 53 11.21 -5.88 -18.05
C ASN A 53 11.04 -7.28 -17.42
N TRP A 54 10.23 -7.38 -16.36
CA TRP A 54 10.00 -8.62 -15.60
C TRP A 54 11.29 -9.29 -15.10
N TRP A 55 12.36 -8.51 -14.90
CA TRP A 55 13.69 -8.96 -14.51
C TRP A 55 14.31 -10.01 -15.44
N ARG A 56 13.96 -9.95 -16.73
CA ARG A 56 14.65 -10.70 -17.80
C ARG A 56 16.00 -10.08 -18.14
#